data_AF-A0A485CTY5-F1
#
_entry.id   AF-A0A485CTY5-F1
#
_cell.length_a   1.000
_cell.length_b   1.000
_cell.length_c   1.000
_cell.angle_alpha   90.00
_cell.angle_beta   90.00
_cell.angle_gamma   90.00
#
_symmetry.space_group_name_H-M   'P 1'
#
loop_
_entity.id
_entity.type
_entity.pdbx_description
1 polymer ?
#
loop_
_entity_poly.entity_id
_entity_poly.type
_entity_poly.pdbx_seq_one_letter_code
_entity_poly.pdbx_strand_id
1 'polypeptide(L)' 'MTEAIIKSGFKRRVYGICDAPSELIRELPEILGCDERDLGVECYGLNHFSWFTHFTVRGEDVIRTPDRQPGPVS' A
#
# COMPACT_ATOMS: atom_id res chain seq x y z
N MET A 1 -9.34 7.96 16.81
CA MET A 1 -10.36 7.11 17.47
C MET A 1 -9.79 5.77 17.90
N THR A 2 -9.35 4.92 16.96
CA THR A 2 -8.79 3.57 17.22
C THR A 2 -7.76 3.56 18.36
N GLU A 3 -6.79 4.46 18.30
CA GLU A 3 -5.73 4.59 19.31
C GLU A 3 -6.28 4.85 20.73
N ALA A 4 -7.28 5.71 20.87
CA ALA A 4 -7.88 6.02 22.16
C ALA A 4 -8.63 4.81 22.76
N ILE A 5 -9.31 4.03 21.92
CA ILE A 5 -10.02 2.81 22.35
C ILE A 5 -9.03 1.73 22.78
N ILE A 6 -7.92 1.56 22.05
CA ILE A 6 -6.86 0.61 22.43
C ILE A 6 -6.27 1.00 23.78
N LYS A 7 -5.96 2.29 23.96
CA LYS A 7 -5.37 2.82 25.21
C LYS A 7 -6.31 2.83 26.41
N SER A 8 -7.64 2.79 26.19
CA SER A 8 -8.61 2.79 27.30
C SER A 8 -8.70 1.47 28.05
N GLY A 9 -8.04 0.40 27.55
CA GLY A 9 -8.10 -0.94 28.14
C GLY A 9 -9.30 -1.77 27.67
N PHE A 10 -10.00 -1.32 26.63
CA PHE A 10 -11.06 -2.06 25.96
C PHE A 10 -10.56 -3.44 25.49
N LYS A 11 -11.29 -4.51 25.82
CA LYS A 11 -10.78 -5.89 25.74
C LYS A 11 -11.13 -6.63 24.45
N ARG A 12 -12.01 -6.09 23.60
CA ARG A 12 -12.39 -6.73 22.32
C ARG A 12 -11.47 -6.25 21.21
N ARG A 13 -11.41 -7.01 20.10
CA ARG A 13 -10.66 -6.63 18.90
C ARG A 13 -11.23 -5.34 18.31
N VAL A 14 -10.34 -4.41 17.94
CA VAL A 14 -10.68 -3.12 17.35
C VAL A 14 -9.90 -2.96 16.06
N TYR A 15 -10.58 -2.58 14.99
CA TYR A 15 -9.98 -2.31 13.69
C TYR A 15 -10.41 -0.91 13.25
N GLY A 16 -9.44 -0.06 12.87
CA GLY A 16 -9.72 1.23 12.23
C GLY A 16 -9.72 1.04 10.71
N ILE A 17 -10.79 1.45 10.05
CA ILE A 17 -10.95 1.33 8.59
C ILE A 17 -10.96 2.73 7.98
N CYS A 18 -10.40 2.85 6.79
CA CYS A 18 -10.43 4.05 5.96
C CYS A 18 -10.36 3.63 4.50
N ASP A 19 -11.11 4.31 3.64
CA ASP A 19 -11.23 3.94 2.24
C ASP A 19 -10.09 4.51 1.38
N ALA A 20 -9.43 5.58 1.85
CA ALA A 20 -8.36 6.26 1.12
C ALA A 20 -7.26 5.33 0.55
N PRO A 21 -6.67 4.38 1.33
CA PRO A 21 -5.70 3.46 0.75
C PRO A 21 -6.32 2.48 -0.23
N SER A 22 -7.54 2.00 0.04
CA SER A 22 -8.23 1.05 -0.83
C SER A 22 -8.64 1.66 -2.17
N GLU A 23 -9.05 2.93 -2.19
CA GLU A 23 -9.35 3.66 -3.42
C GLU A 23 -8.13 3.73 -4.34
N LEU A 24 -6.97 4.13 -3.84
CA LEU A 24 -5.74 4.16 -4.66
C LEU A 24 -5.38 2.76 -5.18
N ILE A 25 -5.41 1.74 -4.31
CA ILE A 25 -5.02 0.37 -4.68
C ILE A 25 -5.91 -0.19 -5.81
N ARG A 26 -7.17 0.21 -5.89
CA ARG A 26 -8.11 -0.21 -6.95
C ARG A 26 -7.80 0.39 -8.32
N GLU A 27 -7.22 1.57 -8.36
CA GLU A 27 -6.87 2.26 -9.62
C GLU A 27 -5.49 1.82 -10.16
N LEU A 28 -4.59 1.36 -9.28
CA LEU A 28 -3.21 0.98 -9.64
C LEU A 28 -3.08 -0.12 -10.71
N PRO A 29 -3.90 -1.19 -10.74
CA PRO A 29 -3.79 -2.23 -11.77
C PRO A 29 -3.98 -1.68 -13.18
N GLU A 30 -4.93 -0.77 -13.38
CA GLU A 30 -5.16 -0.10 -14.66
C GLU A 30 -3.99 0.81 -15.03
N ILE A 31 -3.48 1.59 -14.06
CA ILE A 31 -2.32 2.49 -14.25
C ILE A 31 -1.04 1.71 -14.60
N LEU A 32 -0.84 0.53 -13.98
CA LEU A 32 0.36 -0.29 -14.13
C LEU A 32 0.23 -1.36 -15.24
N GLY A 33 -0.96 -1.53 -15.82
CA GLY A 33 -1.23 -2.56 -16.82
C GLY A 33 -1.04 -3.99 -16.29
N CYS A 34 -1.41 -4.24 -15.02
CA CYS A 34 -1.27 -5.55 -14.38
C CYS A 34 -2.61 -6.07 -13.84
N ASP A 35 -2.65 -7.36 -13.48
CA ASP A 35 -3.79 -7.96 -12.79
C ASP A 35 -3.74 -7.59 -11.29
N GLU A 36 -4.89 -7.32 -10.67
CA GLU A 36 -4.99 -7.02 -9.23
C GLU A 36 -4.28 -8.07 -8.35
N ARG A 37 -4.33 -9.35 -8.75
CA ARG A 37 -3.72 -10.46 -8.02
C ARG A 37 -2.20 -10.43 -8.06
N ASP A 38 -1.63 -9.76 -9.05
CA ASP A 38 -0.20 -9.62 -9.25
C ASP A 38 0.36 -8.39 -8.52
N LEU A 39 -0.50 -7.49 -8.03
CA LEU A 39 -0.14 -6.22 -7.38
C LEU A 39 0.13 -6.40 -5.88
N GLY A 40 1.32 -6.04 -5.44
CA GLY A 40 1.68 -5.84 -4.04
C GLY A 40 1.81 -4.35 -3.71
N VAL A 41 1.29 -3.93 -2.55
CA VAL A 41 1.36 -2.54 -2.09
C VAL A 41 1.81 -2.48 -0.63
N GLU A 42 2.84 -1.69 -0.36
CA GLU A 42 3.27 -1.37 1.00
C GLU A 42 2.81 0.03 1.40
N CYS A 43 1.98 0.10 2.44
CA CYS A 43 1.43 1.34 2.98
C CYS A 43 1.63 1.41 4.49
N TYR A 44 2.22 2.50 4.97
CA TYR A 44 2.51 2.71 6.39
C TYR A 44 2.05 4.10 6.84
N GLY A 45 1.71 4.23 8.12
CA GLY A 45 1.43 5.52 8.74
C GLY A 45 0.14 5.52 9.56
N LEU A 46 -0.45 6.69 9.70
CA LEU A 46 -1.71 6.88 10.41
C LEU A 46 -2.85 7.08 9.41
N ASN A 47 -4.08 6.95 9.90
CA ASN A 47 -5.27 7.33 9.15
C ASN A 47 -5.14 8.78 8.62
N HIS A 48 -5.34 8.96 7.31
CA HIS A 48 -5.11 10.21 6.55
C HIS A 48 -3.68 10.79 6.61
N PHE A 49 -2.72 10.04 7.13
CA PHE A 49 -1.33 10.44 7.23
C PHE A 49 -0.44 9.22 6.99
N SER A 50 -0.63 8.64 5.80
CA SER A 50 0.01 7.41 5.34
C SER A 50 0.88 7.68 4.12
N TRP A 51 1.89 6.83 3.91
CA TRP A 51 2.80 6.82 2.77
C TRP A 51 2.80 5.46 2.10
N PHE A 52 2.87 5.48 0.78
CA PHE A 52 3.14 4.29 -0.03
C PHE A 52 4.63 4.26 -0.36
N THR A 53 5.30 3.17 0.01
CA THR A 53 6.77 3.06 -0.10
C THR A 53 7.21 2.17 -1.23
N HIS A 54 6.45 1.12 -1.54
CA HIS A 54 6.72 0.19 -2.62
C HIS A 54 5.42 -0.25 -3.28
N PHE A 55 5.47 -0.37 -4.60
CA PHE A 55 4.47 -1.06 -5.40
C PHE A 55 5.23 -2.18 -6.13
N THR A 56 4.72 -3.41 -6.06
CA THR A 56 5.32 -4.54 -6.77
C THR A 56 4.33 -5.19 -7.71
N VAL A 57 4.82 -5.67 -8.86
CA VAL A 57 4.04 -6.48 -9.80
C VAL A 57 4.76 -7.81 -9.96
N ARG A 58 4.10 -8.91 -9.57
CA ARG A 58 4.70 -10.26 -9.54
C ARG A 58 6.00 -10.33 -8.73
N GLY A 59 6.09 -9.53 -7.66
CA GLY A 59 7.26 -9.45 -6.79
C GLY A 59 8.35 -8.49 -7.24
N GLU A 60 8.24 -7.87 -8.41
CA GLU A 60 9.20 -6.88 -8.93
C GLU A 60 8.73 -5.45 -8.61
N ASP A 61 9.61 -4.63 -8.06
CA ASP A 61 9.30 -3.22 -7.73
C ASP A 61 9.09 -2.38 -8.99
N VAL A 62 7.97 -1.66 -9.05
CA VAL A 62 7.60 -0.79 -10.17
C VAL A 62 7.78 0.69 -9.88
N ILE A 63 8.10 1.05 -8.63
CA ILE A 63 8.54 2.41 -8.31
C ILE A 63 9.99 2.55 -8.75
N ARG A 64 10.20 3.28 -9.84
CA ARG A 64 11.54 3.62 -10.31
C ARG A 64 12.26 4.44 -9.24
N THR A 65 13.13 3.81 -8.46
CA THR A 65 14.18 4.52 -7.73
C THR A 65 15.11 5.17 -8.78
N PRO A 66 15.40 6.47 -8.71
CA PRO A 66 16.20 7.17 -9.73
C PRO A 66 17.63 6.61 -9.95
N ASP A 67 18.10 5.67 -9.13
CA ASP A 67 19.46 5.12 -9.18
C ASP A 67 19.59 3.80 -9.97
N ARG A 68 18.48 3.12 -10.28
CA ARG A 68 18.50 1.88 -11.07
C ARG A 68 18.10 2.15 -12.51
N GLN A 69 19.10 2.19 -13.39
CA GLN A 69 18.87 1.99 -14.83
C GLN A 69 18.32 0.57 -15.05
N PRO A 70 17.28 0.39 -15.89
CA PRO A 70 16.92 -0.94 -16.34
C PRO A 70 18.12 -1.50 -17.13
N GLY A 71 18.68 -2.60 -16.62
CA GLY A 71 19.62 -3.41 -17.39
C GLY A 71 18.94 -3.93 -18.66
N PRO A 72 19.70 -4.25 -19.72
CA PRO A 72 19.13 -4.67 -20.99
C PRO A 72 18.29 -5.93 -20.78
N VAL A 73 17.04 -5.89 -21.24
CA VAL A 73 16.19 -7.07 -21.37
C VAL A 73 16.74 -7.87 -22.55
N SER A 74 17.23 -9.08 -22.28
CA SER A 74 17.70 -10.05 -23.28
C SER A 74 16.56 -10.71 -24.02
#